data_AF-A0A7X5VMF3-F1
#
_entry.id   AF-A0A7X5VMF3-F1
#
_cell.length_a   1.000
_cell.length_b   1.000
_cell.length_c   1.000
_cell.angle_alpha   90.00
_cell.angle_beta   90.00
_cell.angle_gamma   90.00
#
_symmetry.space_group_name_H-M   'P 1'
#
loop_
_entity.id
_entity.type
_entity.pdbx_description
1 polymer ?
#
loop_
_entity_poly.entity_id
_entity_poly.type
_entity_poly.pdbx_seq_one_letter_code
_entity_poly.pdbx_strand_id
1 'polypeptide(L)'
;MHSRKEEEREERRKHRKKTSLERHRQRMKWMVAATVVLAIASAVVNFVILPGRASAPTKPAVATIPPVINVKGVDSAGTMMITRVDGWNELDDAGREKRVDRLGEIASESGFQMLMVVDEYGQGAAAWDQRAGTELVDTGR
;
A
#
# COMPACT_ATOMS: atom_id res chain seq x y z
N MET A 1 39.86 40.42 -51.60
CA MET A 1 40.20 40.53 -50.16
C MET A 1 39.01 40.32 -49.19
N HIS A 2 37.75 40.25 -49.66
CA HIS A 2 36.57 40.05 -48.80
C HIS A 2 36.35 38.59 -48.31
N SER A 3 36.72 37.58 -49.12
CA SER A 3 36.45 36.16 -48.82
C SER A 3 37.08 35.64 -47.52
N ARG A 4 38.33 36.05 -47.20
CA ARG A 4 39.03 35.57 -46.00
C ARG A 4 38.38 36.02 -44.69
N LYS A 5 37.72 37.18 -44.68
CA LYS A 5 37.05 37.70 -43.47
C LYS A 5 35.72 36.98 -43.19
N GLU A 6 35.09 36.40 -44.20
CA GLU A 6 33.84 35.64 -44.03
C GLU A 6 34.13 34.21 -43.55
N GLU A 7 35.19 33.58 -44.07
CA GLU A 7 35.65 32.26 -43.60
C GLU A 7 36.06 32.30 -42.12
N GLU A 8 36.84 33.31 -41.69
CA GLU A 8 37.20 33.48 -40.28
C GLU A 8 35.98 33.69 -39.36
N ARG A 9 34.92 34.32 -39.86
CA ARG A 9 33.68 34.55 -39.09
C ARG A 9 32.85 33.28 -38.99
N GLU A 10 32.83 32.45 -40.02
CA GLU A 10 32.17 31.14 -39.97
C GLU A 10 32.88 30.16 -39.06
N GLU A 11 34.22 30.09 -39.10
CA GLU A 11 34.98 29.21 -38.22
C GLU A 11 34.81 29.58 -36.74
N ARG A 12 34.85 30.87 -36.40
CA ARG A 12 34.60 31.35 -35.03
C ARG A 12 33.17 31.05 -34.57
N ARG A 13 32.18 31.10 -35.46
CA ARG A 13 30.79 30.69 -35.17
C ARG A 13 30.66 29.18 -34.94
N LYS A 14 31.32 28.35 -35.75
CA LYS A 14 31.35 26.88 -35.58
C LYS A 14 32.04 26.49 -34.27
N HIS A 15 33.14 27.14 -33.91
CA HIS A 15 33.89 26.88 -32.68
C HIS A 15 33.11 27.28 -31.40
N ARG A 16 32.39 28.41 -31.43
CA ARG A 16 31.47 28.81 -30.34
C ARG A 16 30.28 27.86 -30.19
N LYS A 17 29.71 27.34 -31.28
CA LYS A 17 28.62 26.36 -31.22
C LYS A 17 29.07 25.00 -30.69
N LYS A 18 30.25 24.51 -31.07
CA LYS A 18 30.82 23.25 -30.53
C LYS A 18 31.02 23.32 -29.01
N THR A 19 31.66 24.39 -28.53
CA THR A 19 31.94 24.56 -27.10
C THR A 19 30.68 24.75 -26.23
N SER A 20 29.60 25.35 -26.77
CA SER A 20 28.33 25.45 -26.02
C SER A 20 27.58 24.12 -25.96
N LEU A 21 27.62 23.32 -27.03
CA LEU A 21 27.01 21.98 -27.09
C LEU A 21 27.66 20.98 -26.13
N GLU A 22 28.99 21.02 -25.99
CA GLU A 22 29.72 20.16 -25.06
C GLU A 22 29.39 20.47 -23.59
N ARG A 23 29.35 21.75 -23.23
CA ARG A 23 28.94 22.20 -21.88
C ARG A 23 27.49 21.81 -21.57
N HIS A 24 26.60 21.89 -22.56
CA HIS A 24 25.21 21.49 -22.37
C HIS A 24 25.06 19.98 -22.15
N ARG A 25 25.79 19.16 -22.92
CA ARG A 25 25.82 17.69 -22.74
C ARG A 25 26.36 17.29 -21.38
N GLN A 26 27.41 17.95 -20.89
CA GLN A 26 27.94 17.69 -19.55
C GLN A 26 26.90 18.03 -18.46
N ARG A 27 26.25 19.20 -18.54
CA ARG A 27 25.16 19.57 -17.60
C ARG A 27 24.01 18.58 -17.62
N MET A 28 23.66 18.08 -18.80
CA MET A 28 22.58 17.11 -18.96
C MET A 28 22.93 15.75 -18.34
N LYS A 29 24.18 15.28 -18.48
CA LYS A 29 24.66 14.07 -17.80
C LYS A 29 24.59 14.20 -16.28
N TRP A 30 25.00 15.34 -15.73
CA TRP A 30 24.92 15.59 -14.29
C TRP A 30 23.48 15.65 -13.78
N MET A 31 22.55 16.26 -14.53
CA MET A 31 21.13 16.25 -14.17
C MET A 31 20.53 14.83 -14.19
N VAL A 32 20.84 14.03 -15.22
CA VAL A 32 20.36 12.63 -15.29
C VAL A 32 20.93 11.82 -14.13
N ALA A 33 22.22 11.94 -13.84
CA ALA A 33 22.85 11.26 -12.70
C ALA A 33 22.21 11.65 -11.37
N ALA A 34 21.96 12.95 -11.14
CA ALA A 34 21.29 13.43 -9.93
C ALA A 34 19.86 12.87 -9.81
N THR A 35 19.13 12.79 -10.93
CA THR A 35 17.76 12.25 -10.95
C THR A 35 17.73 10.75 -10.62
N VAL A 36 18.68 9.99 -11.16
CA VAL A 36 18.83 8.55 -10.86
C VAL A 36 19.16 8.34 -9.38
N VAL A 37 20.09 9.13 -8.83
CA VAL A 37 20.43 9.08 -7.40
C VAL A 37 19.22 9.40 -6.52
N LEU A 38 18.44 10.43 -6.86
CA LEU A 38 17.21 10.78 -6.14
C LEU A 38 16.16 9.66 -6.21
N ALA A 39 15.99 9.02 -7.37
CA ALA A 39 15.07 7.90 -7.53
C ALA A 39 15.48 6.70 -6.67
N ILE A 40 16.77 6.35 -6.65
CA ILE A 40 17.31 5.27 -5.82
C ILE A 40 17.16 5.61 -4.34
N ALA A 41 17.52 6.84 -3.92
CA ALA A 41 17.38 7.27 -2.53
C ALA A 41 15.90 7.23 -2.08
N SER A 42 14.97 7.65 -2.92
CA SER A 42 13.52 7.56 -2.65
C SER A 42 13.07 6.10 -2.48
N ALA A 43 13.55 5.18 -3.32
CA ALA A 43 13.26 3.76 -3.18
C ALA A 43 13.84 3.20 -1.87
N VAL A 44 15.10 3.50 -1.54
CA VAL A 44 15.74 3.05 -0.30
C VAL A 44 14.99 3.57 0.93
N VAL A 45 14.58 4.84 0.95
CA VAL A 45 13.76 5.39 2.05
C VAL A 45 12.44 4.61 2.19
N ASN A 46 11.78 4.31 1.06
CA ASN A 46 10.51 3.57 1.07
C ASN A 46 10.62 2.11 1.53
N PHE A 47 11.70 1.43 1.15
CA PHE A 47 11.84 -0.01 1.38
C PHE A 47 12.63 -0.35 2.64
N VAL A 48 13.55 0.52 3.07
CA VAL A 48 14.48 0.24 4.19
C VAL A 48 14.15 1.06 5.44
N ILE A 49 13.76 2.34 5.27
CA ILE A 49 13.58 3.26 6.42
C ILE A 49 12.11 3.32 6.88
N LEU A 50 11.16 2.97 6.02
CA LEU A 50 9.74 2.81 6.36
C LEU A 50 9.39 1.31 6.51
N PRO A 51 9.75 0.64 7.63
CA PRO A 51 9.17 -0.65 7.93
C PRO A 51 7.71 -0.40 8.30
N GLY A 52 6.80 -0.59 7.34
CA GLY A 52 5.37 -0.38 7.61
C GLY A 52 4.52 0.14 6.47
N ARG A 53 4.96 0.09 5.20
CA ARG A 53 3.98 0.10 4.13
C ARG A 53 3.19 -1.19 4.22
N ALA A 54 1.97 -1.07 4.75
CA ALA A 54 0.95 -2.10 4.77
C ALA A 54 1.03 -2.89 3.45
N SER A 55 1.54 -4.11 3.53
CA SER A 55 1.42 -5.07 2.44
C SER A 55 -0.03 -5.04 2.00
N ALA A 56 -0.28 -4.98 0.69
CA ALA A 56 -1.64 -4.97 0.19
C ALA A 56 -2.41 -6.13 0.86
N PRO A 57 -3.58 -5.87 1.46
CA PRO A 57 -4.25 -6.85 2.30
C PRO A 57 -4.43 -8.16 1.54
N THR A 58 -3.88 -9.23 2.10
CA THR A 58 -3.95 -10.57 1.51
C THR A 58 -5.11 -11.31 2.13
N LYS A 59 -6.09 -11.69 1.30
CA LYS A 59 -7.25 -12.47 1.74
C LYS A 59 -6.79 -13.79 2.37
N PRO A 60 -7.00 -14.01 3.69
CA PRO A 60 -6.62 -15.26 4.32
C PRO A 60 -7.53 -16.39 3.81
N ALA A 61 -6.96 -17.60 3.70
CA ALA A 61 -7.75 -18.78 3.39
C ALA A 61 -8.59 -19.17 4.62
N VAL A 62 -9.83 -19.62 4.42
CA VAL A 62 -10.70 -20.06 5.53
C VAL A 62 -10.02 -21.14 6.39
N ALA A 63 -9.25 -22.03 5.76
CA ALA A 63 -8.53 -23.11 6.43
C ALA A 63 -7.41 -22.64 7.40
N THR A 64 -6.93 -21.41 7.29
CA THR A 64 -5.91 -20.86 8.19
C THR A 64 -6.49 -20.19 9.43
N ILE A 65 -7.81 -19.99 9.47
CA ILE A 65 -8.49 -19.42 10.64
C ILE A 65 -8.70 -20.56 11.65
N PRO A 66 -8.22 -20.41 12.91
CA PRO A 66 -8.46 -21.40 13.95
C PRO A 66 -9.96 -21.70 14.10
N PRO A 67 -10.37 -22.96 14.35
CA PRO A 67 -11.77 -23.40 14.38
C PRO A 67 -12.56 -22.90 15.62
N VAL A 68 -12.19 -21.74 16.15
CA VAL A 68 -12.84 -21.10 17.31
C VAL A 68 -14.21 -20.53 16.93
N ILE A 69 -14.41 -20.25 15.63
CA ILE A 69 -15.67 -19.94 14.98
C ILE A 69 -15.76 -20.73 13.68
N ASN A 70 -16.97 -21.21 13.37
CA ASN A 70 -17.28 -21.77 12.06
C ASN A 70 -17.34 -20.66 11.00
N VAL A 71 -16.17 -20.27 10.49
CA VAL A 71 -16.06 -19.35 9.35
C VAL A 71 -16.46 -20.08 8.07
N LYS A 72 -17.47 -19.57 7.37
CA LYS A 72 -17.92 -20.12 6.08
C LYS A 72 -17.22 -19.50 4.89
N GLY A 73 -16.84 -18.25 5.02
CA GLY A 73 -16.24 -17.49 3.94
C GLY A 73 -15.57 -16.25 4.46
N VAL A 74 -14.52 -15.86 3.76
CA VAL A 74 -13.86 -14.58 3.91
C VAL A 74 -14.04 -13.84 2.60
N ASP A 75 -14.28 -12.54 2.67
CA ASP A 75 -14.21 -11.63 1.54
C ASP A 75 -13.46 -10.35 1.90
N SER A 76 -13.17 -9.52 0.91
CA SER A 76 -12.45 -8.27 1.12
C SER A 76 -13.03 -7.10 0.34
N ALA A 77 -13.04 -5.94 0.97
CA ALA A 77 -13.43 -4.67 0.36
C ALA A 77 -12.40 -3.60 0.76
N GLY A 78 -11.40 -3.38 -0.10
CA GLY A 78 -10.30 -2.46 0.22
C GLY A 78 -9.48 -2.95 1.41
N THR A 79 -9.42 -2.14 2.48
CA THR A 79 -8.74 -2.46 3.75
C THR A 79 -9.63 -3.16 4.78
N MET A 80 -10.87 -3.53 4.38
CA MET A 80 -11.82 -4.25 5.21
C MET A 80 -11.86 -5.74 4.86
N MET A 81 -11.75 -6.60 5.88
CA MET A 81 -12.05 -8.02 5.80
C MET A 81 -13.51 -8.25 6.17
N ILE A 82 -14.25 -9.03 5.39
CA ILE A 82 -15.62 -9.42 5.67
C ILE A 82 -15.63 -10.91 5.95
N THR A 83 -16.02 -11.32 7.15
CA THR A 83 -16.01 -12.74 7.55
C THR A 83 -17.44 -13.20 7.81
N ARG A 84 -17.88 -14.24 7.10
CA ARG A 84 -19.18 -14.88 7.35
C ARG A 84 -19.02 -16.03 8.35
N VAL A 85 -19.83 -16.01 9.40
CA VAL A 85 -19.74 -16.95 10.53
C VAL A 85 -21.08 -17.64 10.79
N ASP A 86 -21.03 -18.92 11.17
CA ASP A 86 -22.20 -19.69 11.63
C ASP A 86 -22.19 -19.82 13.15
N GLY A 87 -23.38 -19.95 13.76
CA GLY A 87 -23.53 -20.16 15.21
C GLY A 87 -23.21 -18.93 16.06
N TRP A 88 -23.20 -17.73 15.45
CA TRP A 88 -22.91 -16.47 16.13
C TRP A 88 -23.87 -16.18 17.30
N ASN A 89 -25.15 -16.49 17.09
CA ASN A 89 -26.21 -16.21 18.05
C ASN A 89 -26.20 -17.17 19.25
N GLU A 90 -25.51 -18.31 19.16
CA GLU A 90 -25.37 -19.29 20.25
C GLU A 90 -24.34 -18.86 21.31
N LEU A 91 -23.56 -17.82 21.00
CA LEU A 91 -22.52 -17.29 21.88
C LEU A 91 -23.07 -16.20 22.79
N ASP A 92 -22.54 -16.14 24.01
CA ASP A 92 -22.70 -15.01 24.92
C ASP A 92 -21.83 -13.82 24.47
N ASP A 93 -22.13 -12.62 24.97
CA ASP A 93 -21.42 -11.41 24.52
C ASP A 93 -19.92 -11.46 24.80
N ALA A 94 -19.52 -12.00 25.96
CA ALA A 94 -18.10 -12.23 26.28
C ALA A 94 -17.44 -13.22 25.30
N GLY A 95 -18.16 -14.26 24.89
CA GLY A 95 -17.72 -15.22 23.90
C GLY A 95 -17.64 -14.64 22.50
N ARG A 96 -18.53 -13.70 22.15
CA ARG A 96 -18.55 -12.97 20.86
C ARG A 96 -17.38 -12.00 20.77
N GLU A 97 -17.15 -11.20 21.80
CA GLU A 97 -16.08 -10.20 21.86
C GLU A 97 -14.71 -10.84 21.68
N LYS A 98 -14.38 -11.84 22.51
CA LYS A 98 -13.12 -12.59 22.44
C LYS A 98 -12.82 -13.16 21.06
N ARG A 99 -13.87 -13.55 20.36
CA ARG A 99 -13.81 -14.16 19.04
C ARG A 99 -13.58 -13.13 17.94
N VAL A 100 -14.23 -11.99 18.04
CA VAL A 100 -14.04 -10.85 17.14
C VAL A 100 -12.65 -10.28 17.30
N ASP A 101 -12.15 -10.13 18.52
CA ASP A 101 -10.76 -9.70 18.78
C ASP A 101 -9.77 -10.62 18.08
N ARG A 102 -9.95 -11.94 18.23
CA ARG A 102 -9.07 -12.92 17.59
C ARG A 102 -9.16 -12.89 16.07
N LEU A 103 -10.34 -12.68 15.50
CA LEU A 103 -10.48 -12.47 14.05
C LEU A 103 -9.86 -11.14 13.62
N GLY A 104 -9.90 -10.12 14.48
CA GLY A 104 -9.26 -8.82 14.29
C GLY A 104 -7.73 -8.92 14.25
N GLU A 105 -7.14 -9.72 15.13
CA GLU A 105 -5.71 -10.06 15.10
C GLU A 105 -5.33 -10.69 13.75
N ILE A 106 -6.10 -11.68 13.29
CA ILE A 106 -5.88 -12.32 11.99
C ILE A 106 -6.03 -11.33 10.84
N ALA A 107 -7.02 -10.42 10.92
CA ALA A 107 -7.23 -9.37 9.94
C ALA A 107 -6.00 -8.45 9.86
N SER A 108 -5.51 -8.00 11.02
CA SER A 108 -4.33 -7.15 11.17
C SER A 108 -3.07 -7.80 10.62
N GLU A 109 -2.82 -9.07 10.98
CA GLU A 109 -1.71 -9.87 10.45
C GLU A 109 -1.77 -10.01 8.93
N SER A 110 -2.99 -10.05 8.38
CA SER A 110 -3.26 -10.13 6.94
C SER A 110 -3.24 -8.77 6.23
N GLY A 111 -2.97 -7.68 6.95
CA GLY A 111 -2.86 -6.31 6.42
C GLY A 111 -4.18 -5.54 6.32
N PHE A 112 -5.27 -6.05 6.90
CA PHE A 112 -6.55 -5.34 6.99
C PHE A 112 -6.58 -4.41 8.21
N GLN A 113 -7.29 -3.29 8.07
CA GLN A 113 -7.47 -2.29 9.15
C GLN A 113 -8.81 -2.47 9.86
N MET A 114 -9.78 -3.05 9.16
CA MET A 114 -11.14 -3.26 9.64
C MET A 114 -11.56 -4.69 9.37
N LEU A 115 -12.40 -5.23 10.25
CA LEU A 115 -13.09 -6.49 10.10
C LEU A 115 -14.59 -6.25 10.30
N MET A 116 -15.40 -6.79 9.41
CA MET A 116 -16.84 -6.91 9.60
C MET A 116 -17.19 -8.39 9.70
N VAL A 117 -17.84 -8.76 10.81
CA VAL A 117 -18.39 -10.09 11.01
C VAL A 117 -19.85 -10.06 10.58
N VAL A 118 -20.20 -10.98 9.69
CA VAL A 118 -21.54 -11.16 9.15
C VAL A 118 -22.07 -12.51 9.60
N ASP A 119 -23.28 -12.53 10.14
CA ASP A 119 -23.92 -13.76 10.57
C ASP A 119 -24.38 -14.65 9.40
N GLU A 120 -24.96 -15.79 9.74
CA GLU A 120 -25.54 -16.75 8.79
C GLU A 120 -26.70 -16.18 7.95
N TYR A 121 -27.37 -15.12 8.43
CA TYR A 121 -28.47 -14.42 7.75
C TYR A 121 -27.98 -13.27 6.87
N GLY A 122 -26.69 -12.98 6.84
CA GLY A 122 -26.13 -11.87 6.09
C GLY A 122 -26.22 -10.51 6.81
N GLN A 123 -26.55 -10.51 8.10
CA GLN A 123 -26.62 -9.30 8.92
C GLN A 123 -25.28 -8.99 9.58
N GLY A 124 -24.96 -7.70 9.75
CA GLY A 124 -23.78 -7.27 10.48
C GLY A 124 -23.91 -7.65 11.96
N ALA A 125 -23.02 -8.50 12.43
CA ALA A 125 -23.05 -9.08 13.76
C ALA A 125 -22.05 -8.40 14.71
N ALA A 126 -20.88 -8.04 14.18
CA ALA A 126 -19.86 -7.30 14.90
C ALA A 126 -18.92 -6.60 13.92
N ALA A 127 -18.20 -5.61 14.41
CA ALA A 127 -17.10 -4.96 13.73
C ALA A 127 -15.86 -4.98 14.62
N TRP A 128 -14.69 -4.90 13.99
CA TRP A 128 -13.43 -4.66 14.67
C TRP A 128 -12.62 -3.67 13.87
N ASP A 129 -12.05 -2.69 14.55
CA ASP A 129 -11.15 -1.70 13.96
C ASP A 129 -9.84 -1.68 14.73
N GLN A 130 -8.73 -1.56 14.01
CA GLN A 130 -7.39 -1.57 14.61
C GLN A 130 -7.18 -0.48 15.68
N ARG A 131 -7.95 0.62 15.63
CA ARG A 131 -7.89 1.75 16.57
C ARG A 131 -8.97 1.69 17.64
N ALA A 132 -10.18 1.28 17.28
CA ALA A 132 -11.33 1.30 18.18
C ALA A 132 -11.54 -0.02 18.94
N GLY A 133 -10.96 -1.12 18.47
CA GLY A 133 -11.19 -2.46 19.02
C GLY A 133 -12.49 -3.09 18.52
N THR A 134 -13.00 -4.05 19.28
CA THR A 134 -14.25 -4.76 18.96
C THR A 134 -15.48 -3.91 19.27
N GLU A 135 -16.43 -3.89 18.34
CA GLU A 135 -17.77 -3.33 18.49
C GLU A 135 -18.79 -4.41 18.14
N LEU A 136 -19.62 -4.81 19.11
CA LEU A 136 -20.71 -5.73 18.85
C LEU A 136 -21.91 -4.94 18.33
N VAL A 137 -22.53 -5.41 17.26
CA VAL A 137 -23.77 -4.80 16.75
C VAL A 137 -24.93 -5.37 17.55
N ASP A 138 -25.62 -4.51 18.30
CA ASP A 138 -26.85 -4.89 18.99
C ASP A 138 -27.93 -5.20 17.95
N THR A 139 -28.04 -6.48 17.63
CA THR A 139 -29.05 -7.01 16.72
C THR A 139 -30.31 -7.26 17.55
N GLY A 140 -30.95 -6.21 18.05
CA GLY A 140 -32.04 -6.26 19.05
C GLY A 140 -33.14 -7.30 18.82
N ARG A 141 -32.84 -8.56 19.14
CA ARG A 141 -33.65 -9.77 18.97
C ARG A 141 -33.68 -10.53 20.29
#